data_AF-A0A966A123-F1
#
_entry.id   AF-A0A966A123-F1
#
_cell.length_a   1.000
_cell.length_b   1.000
_cell.length_c   1.000
_cell.angle_alpha   90.00
_cell.angle_beta   90.00
_cell.angle_gamma   90.00
#
_symmetry.space_group_name_H-M   'P 1'
#
loop_
_entity.id
_entity.type
_entity.pdbx_description
1 polymer ?
#
loop_
_entity_poly.entity_id
_entity_poly.type
_entity_poly.pdbx_seq_one_letter_code
_entity_poly.pdbx_strand_id
1 'polypeptide(L)'
;MSGEQVYNKTCVACHASGVAGAPKVGDKAAWEARIALGADALLNSSLKGKGAMPPKGGNTGLSDDEVKSAVTYMLEKTGFK
;
A
#
# COMPACT_ATOMS: atom_id res chain seq x y z
N MET A 1 1.38 -14.43 -4.33
CA MET A 1 0.45 -14.35 -3.17
C MET A 1 -0.71 -13.44 -3.53
N SER A 2 -1.88 -13.59 -2.87
CA SER A 2 -2.97 -12.61 -3.04
C SER A 2 -2.61 -11.26 -2.41
N GLY A 3 -3.33 -10.20 -2.79
CA GLY A 3 -3.12 -8.87 -2.22
C GLY A 3 -3.29 -8.83 -0.70
N GLU A 4 -4.30 -9.53 -0.18
CA GLU A 4 -4.52 -9.68 1.26
C GLU A 4 -3.36 -10.40 1.96
N GLN A 5 -2.84 -11.48 1.36
CA GLN A 5 -1.71 -12.22 1.93
C GLN A 5 -0.45 -11.36 1.99
N VAL A 6 -0.17 -10.57 0.95
CA VAL A 6 0.97 -9.66 0.92
C VAL A 6 0.78 -8.55 1.95
N TYR A 7 -0.43 -7.97 2.04
CA TYR A 7 -0.75 -6.96 3.05
C TYR A 7 -0.49 -7.50 4.45
N ASN A 8 -1.06 -8.64 4.81
CA ASN A 8 -0.94 -9.24 6.14
C ASN A 8 0.50 -9.64 6.50
N LYS A 9 1.33 -10.00 5.51
CA LYS A 9 2.73 -10.41 5.75
C LYS A 9 3.72 -9.25 5.76
N THR A 10 3.44 -8.15 5.06
CA THR A 10 4.42 -7.10 4.81
C THR A 10 3.86 -5.71 5.11
N CYS A 11 2.75 -5.33 4.50
CA CYS A 11 2.26 -3.95 4.53
C CYS A 11 1.58 -3.57 5.85
N VAL A 12 0.95 -4.54 6.53
CA VAL A 12 0.15 -4.35 7.76
C VAL A 12 0.98 -3.75 8.89
N ALA A 13 2.28 -4.06 8.95
CA ALA A 13 3.20 -3.59 9.98
C ALA A 13 3.20 -2.07 10.12
N CYS A 14 3.01 -1.34 9.02
CA CYS A 14 2.94 0.11 9.02
C CYS A 14 1.51 0.62 8.79
N HIS A 15 0.76 0.00 7.88
CA HIS A 15 -0.51 0.51 7.41
C HIS A 15 -1.72 0.12 8.28
N ALA A 16 -1.56 -0.70 9.32
CA ALA A 16 -2.63 -0.94 10.30
C ALA A 16 -2.75 0.22 11.30
N SER A 17 -1.62 0.64 11.88
CA SER A 17 -1.58 1.65 12.94
C SER A 17 -1.13 3.03 12.47
N GLY A 18 -0.57 3.14 11.26
CA GLY A 18 -0.08 4.38 10.67
C GLY A 18 1.34 4.74 11.11
N VAL A 19 2.21 3.74 11.24
CA VAL A 19 3.61 3.91 11.65
C VAL A 19 4.30 4.92 10.74
N ALA A 20 5.05 5.85 11.34
CA ALA A 20 5.77 6.91 10.62
C ALA A 20 4.89 7.73 9.67
N GLY A 21 3.59 7.87 9.97
CA GLY A 21 2.64 8.59 9.12
C GLY A 21 2.15 7.81 7.90
N ALA A 22 2.32 6.48 7.88
CA ALA A 22 1.73 5.63 6.85
C ALA A 22 0.20 5.80 6.82
N PRO A 23 -0.42 5.92 5.63
CA PRO A 23 -1.87 6.02 5.52
C PRO A 23 -2.51 4.72 6.01
N LYS A 24 -3.40 4.80 7.01
CA LYS A 24 -4.02 3.62 7.59
C LYS A 24 -5.02 3.03 6.61
N VAL A 25 -5.04 1.70 6.46
CA VAL A 25 -6.11 1.04 5.70
C VAL A 25 -7.44 1.26 6.42
N GLY A 26 -8.47 1.64 5.67
CA GLY A 26 -9.77 2.03 6.21
C GLY A 26 -9.93 3.54 6.50
N ASP A 27 -8.84 4.30 6.56
CA ASP A 27 -8.90 5.76 6.71
C ASP A 27 -9.14 6.44 5.36
N LYS A 28 -10.41 6.52 4.96
CA LYS A 28 -10.78 7.05 3.65
C LYS A 28 -10.22 8.46 3.41
N ALA A 29 -10.27 9.34 4.41
CA ALA A 29 -9.78 10.72 4.30
C ALA A 29 -8.26 10.76 4.03
N ALA A 30 -7.48 9.89 4.67
CA ALA A 30 -6.05 9.79 4.39
C ALA A 30 -5.76 9.32 2.95
N TRP A 31 -6.64 8.51 2.35
CA TRP A 31 -6.44 7.95 1.01
C TRP A 31 -7.02 8.80 -0.12
N GLU A 32 -7.96 9.71 0.13
CA GLU A 32 -8.59 10.56 -0.90
C GLU A 32 -7.57 11.36 -1.73
N ALA A 33 -6.69 12.11 -1.07
CA ALA A 33 -5.66 12.88 -1.78
C ALA A 33 -4.61 12.00 -2.48
N ARG A 34 -4.47 10.75 -2.04
CA ARG A 34 -3.50 9.79 -2.58
C ARG A 34 -4.04 9.14 -3.85
N ILE A 35 -5.29 8.67 -3.83
CA ILE A 35 -5.94 8.05 -4.99
C ILE A 35 -6.22 9.07 -6.09
N ALA A 36 -6.38 10.36 -5.76
CA ALA A 36 -6.49 11.44 -6.74
C ALA A 36 -5.27 11.57 -7.68
N LEU A 37 -4.11 11.03 -7.28
CA LEU A 37 -2.90 10.97 -8.12
C LEU A 37 -2.93 9.80 -9.13
N GLY A 38 -3.93 8.92 -9.02
CA GLY A 38 -4.08 7.72 -9.85
C GLY A 38 -3.41 6.47 -9.26
N ALA A 39 -3.95 5.31 -9.61
CA ALA A 39 -3.48 4.00 -9.12
C ALA A 39 -2.02 3.72 -9.51
N ASP A 40 -1.59 4.12 -10.71
CA ASP A 40 -0.22 3.91 -11.19
C ASP A 40 0.81 4.70 -10.37
N ALA A 41 0.47 5.92 -9.94
CA ALA A 41 1.34 6.73 -9.09
C ALA A 41 1.52 6.11 -7.69
N LEU A 42 0.44 5.52 -7.16
CA LEU A 42 0.49 4.77 -5.90
C LEU A 42 1.34 3.51 -6.03
N LEU A 43 1.13 2.74 -7.10
CA LEU A 43 1.92 1.54 -7.38
C LEU A 43 3.40 1.89 -7.52
N ASN A 44 3.74 2.91 -8.30
CA ASN A 44 5.13 3.33 -8.47
C ASN A 44 5.77 3.78 -7.14
N SER A 45 5.01 4.46 -6.28
CA SER A 45 5.47 4.81 -4.92
C SER A 45 5.71 3.56 -4.06
N SER A 46 4.84 2.55 -4.16
CA SER A 46 4.99 1.29 -3.43
C SER A 46 6.17 0.45 -3.92
N LEU A 47 6.43 0.45 -5.24
CA LEU A 47 7.55 -0.27 -5.84
C LEU A 47 8.90 0.37 -5.52
N LYS A 48 8.98 1.70 -5.64
CA LYS A 48 10.25 2.45 -5.49
C LYS A 48 10.49 2.97 -4.07
N GLY A 49 9.48 2.92 -3.20
CA GLY A 49 9.52 3.55 -1.89
C GLY A 49 9.24 5.05 -1.95
N LYS A 50 8.83 5.62 -0.82
CA LYS A 50 8.54 7.05 -0.65
C LYS A 50 8.66 7.46 0.81
N GLY A 51 9.58 8.37 1.12
CA GLY A 51 9.82 8.81 2.50
C GLY A 51 10.21 7.64 3.41
N ALA A 52 9.45 7.42 4.47
CA ALA A 52 9.66 6.31 5.40
C ALA A 52 9.20 4.93 4.87
N MET A 53 8.48 4.88 3.74
CA MET A 53 8.07 3.61 3.12
C MET A 53 9.21 3.07 2.24
N PRO A 54 9.83 1.93 2.58
CA PRO A 54 10.89 1.33 1.76
C PRO A 54 10.34 0.75 0.44
N PRO A 55 11.20 0.57 -0.59
CA PRO A 55 10.84 -0.12 -1.82
C PRO A 55 10.18 -1.47 -1.55
N LYS A 56 9.09 -1.77 -2.26
CA LYS A 56 8.28 -3.00 -2.09
C LYS A 56 7.85 -3.27 -0.64
N GLY A 57 7.64 -2.23 0.16
CA GLY A 57 7.30 -2.37 1.58
C GLY A 57 8.41 -3.04 2.41
N GLY A 58 9.65 -3.04 1.92
CA GLY A 58 10.81 -3.62 2.61
C GLY A 58 11.01 -5.11 2.32
N ASN A 59 10.14 -5.72 1.51
CA ASN A 59 10.24 -7.11 1.12
C ASN A 59 10.68 -7.22 -0.35
N THR A 60 11.99 -7.36 -0.56
CA THR A 60 12.59 -7.49 -1.90
C THR A 60 12.22 -8.78 -2.61
N GLY A 61 11.64 -9.77 -1.90
CA GLY A 61 11.16 -11.02 -2.48
C GLY A 61 9.80 -10.91 -3.18
N LEU A 62 9.09 -9.79 -3.04
CA LEU A 62 7.81 -9.59 -3.71
C LEU A 62 8.00 -9.28 -5.20
N SER A 63 7.20 -9.92 -6.05
CA SER A 63 7.07 -9.49 -7.45
C SER A 63 6.31 -8.16 -7.54
N ASP A 64 6.44 -7.47 -8.66
CA ASP A 64 5.74 -6.20 -8.88
C ASP A 64 4.21 -6.41 -8.92
N ASP A 65 3.76 -7.56 -9.43
CA ASP A 65 2.34 -7.95 -9.44
C ASP A 65 1.80 -8.25 -8.03
N GLU A 66 2.63 -8.79 -7.15
CA GLU A 66 2.27 -9.00 -5.74
C GLU A 66 2.12 -7.66 -5.00
N VAL A 67 3.01 -6.71 -5.27
CA VAL A 67 2.90 -5.34 -4.74
C VAL A 67 1.64 -4.66 -5.29
N LYS A 68 1.37 -4.79 -6.60
CA LYS A 68 0.15 -4.26 -7.22
C LYS A 68 -1.10 -4.82 -6.57
N SER A 69 -1.15 -6.15 -6.37
CA SER A 69 -2.27 -6.81 -5.72
C SER A 69 -2.49 -6.30 -4.29
N ALA A 70 -1.40 -6.05 -3.54
CA ALA A 70 -1.49 -5.49 -2.19
C ALA A 70 -2.03 -4.06 -2.18
N VAL A 71 -1.58 -3.21 -3.11
CA VAL A 71 -2.07 -1.84 -3.26
C VAL A 71 -3.57 -1.84 -3.58
N THR A 72 -4.02 -2.67 -4.53
CA THR A 72 -5.44 -2.83 -4.85
C THR A 72 -6.23 -3.26 -3.62
N TYR A 73 -5.78 -4.30 -2.90
CA TYR A 73 -6.44 -4.77 -1.68
C TYR A 73 -6.59 -3.65 -0.64
N MET A 74 -5.54 -2.85 -0.41
CA MET A 74 -5.58 -1.74 0.55
C MET A 74 -6.57 -0.66 0.14
N LEU A 75 -6.66 -0.34 -1.15
CA LEU A 75 -7.62 0.63 -1.68
C LEU A 75 -9.06 0.12 -1.52
N GLU A 76 -9.33 -1.14 -1.87
CA GLU A 76 -10.62 -1.79 -1.71
C GLU A 76 -11.08 -1.82 -0.25
N LYS A 77 -10.19 -2.19 0.67
CA LYS A 77 -10.48 -2.19 2.12
C LYS A 77 -10.67 -0.78 2.69
N THR A 78 -10.22 0.25 1.99
CA THR A 78 -10.44 1.66 2.34
C THR A 78 -11.65 2.26 1.60
N GLY A 79 -12.35 1.47 0.79
CA GLY A 79 -13.59 1.87 0.12
C GLY A 79 -13.40 2.56 -1.23
N PHE A 80 -12.24 2.38 -1.87
CA PHE A 80 -11.99 2.78 -3.26
C PHE A 80 -12.05 1.56 -4.17
N LYS A 81 -12.56 1.73 -5.38
CA LYS A 81 -12.61 0.68 -6.42
C LYS A 81 -11.76 1.09 -7.59
#